data_AF-A0A7J6SZR1-F1
#
_entry.id   AF-A0A7J6SZR1-F1
#
_cell.length_a   1.000
_cell.length_b   1.000
_cell.length_c   1.000
_cell.angle_alpha   90.00
_cell.angle_beta   90.00
_cell.angle_gamma   90.00
#
_symmetry.space_group_name_H-M   'P 1'
#
loop_
_entity.id
_entity.type
_entity.pdbx_description
1 polymer ?
#
loop_
_entity_poly.entity_id
_entity_poly.type
_entity_poly.pdbx_seq_one_letter_code
_entity_poly.pdbx_strand_id
1 'polypeptide(L)'
;LYRAFDTPTDLPAARVNLAGGADHGEDVPDSTSVAEAGSWILEFGTLSLLTGDWKYYNAARKALDRLGMRMGAAALLPTTISVSAGLWQDSLSSGAGPGHDSYYEYLLKAYVLFGDIELFERFMEHYEGISTIVGFSILTPSAVQVPIKP
;
A
#
# COMPACT_ATOMS: atom_id res chain seq x y z
N LEU A 1 0.16 16.05 -7.30
CA LEU A 1 0.16 14.67 -6.76
C LEU A 1 -0.79 14.50 -5.59
N TYR A 2 -0.74 15.32 -4.53
CA TYR A 2 -1.70 15.22 -3.42
C TYR A 2 -3.17 15.16 -3.85
N ARG A 3 -3.58 15.99 -4.83
CA ARG A 3 -4.94 15.96 -5.39
C ARG A 3 -5.36 14.65 -6.06
N ALA A 4 -4.45 13.71 -6.32
CA ALA A 4 -4.83 12.39 -6.82
C ALA A 4 -5.63 11.59 -5.79
N PHE A 5 -5.47 11.92 -4.49
CA PHE A 5 -6.17 11.29 -3.37
C PHE A 5 -7.53 11.94 -3.08
N ASP A 6 -7.93 12.97 -3.85
CA ASP A 6 -9.24 13.61 -3.73
C ASP A 6 -10.32 12.71 -4.37
N THR A 7 -10.54 11.54 -3.78
CA THR A 7 -11.44 10.49 -4.25
C THR A 7 -12.36 10.03 -3.11
N PRO A 8 -13.53 9.42 -3.39
CA PRO A 8 -14.45 8.98 -2.33
C PRO A 8 -13.86 7.97 -1.35
N THR A 9 -12.80 7.25 -1.75
CA THR A 9 -12.21 6.17 -0.96
C THR A 9 -10.89 6.55 -0.29
N ASP A 10 -10.35 7.75 -0.57
CA ASP A 10 -8.97 8.15 -0.27
C ASP A 10 -7.89 7.33 -1.03
N LEU A 11 -8.26 6.45 -1.97
CA LEU A 11 -7.30 5.80 -2.86
C LEU A 11 -6.86 6.79 -3.95
N PRO A 12 -5.58 6.83 -4.34
CA PRO A 12 -5.14 7.73 -5.40
C PRO A 12 -5.66 7.27 -6.77
N ALA A 13 -6.13 8.21 -7.57
CA ALA A 13 -6.41 7.97 -8.98
C ALA A 13 -5.11 7.64 -9.74
N ALA A 14 -5.17 6.67 -10.66
CA ALA A 14 -4.02 6.25 -11.47
C ALA A 14 -3.47 7.38 -12.35
N ARG A 15 -4.29 8.40 -12.66
CA ARG A 15 -3.90 9.58 -13.42
C ARG A 15 -4.47 10.83 -12.76
N VAL A 16 -3.68 11.90 -12.79
CA VAL A 16 -4.07 13.21 -12.24
C VAL A 16 -3.57 14.32 -13.16
N ASN A 17 -4.41 15.32 -13.42
CA ASN A 17 -3.96 16.54 -14.09
C ASN A 17 -3.20 17.40 -13.07
N LEU A 18 -1.94 17.73 -13.34
CA LEU A 18 -1.13 18.49 -12.37
C LEU A 18 -1.60 19.95 -12.19
N ALA A 19 -2.22 20.54 -13.20
CA ALA A 19 -2.78 21.89 -13.11
C ALA A 19 -4.22 21.88 -12.54
N GLY A 20 -5.05 20.91 -12.94
CA GLY A 20 -6.46 20.82 -12.58
C GLY A 20 -6.76 20.03 -11.30
N GLY A 21 -5.97 19.01 -10.96
CA GLY A 21 -6.27 18.01 -9.93
C GLY A 21 -6.76 16.68 -10.51
N ALA A 22 -7.38 15.85 -9.67
CA ALA A 22 -8.04 14.64 -10.15
C ALA A 22 -9.24 15.05 -11.00
N ASP A 23 -9.12 14.87 -12.31
CA ASP A 23 -10.21 15.07 -13.24
C ASP A 23 -10.88 13.71 -13.41
N HIS A 24 -12.09 13.51 -12.89
CA HIS A 24 -12.86 12.26 -13.07
C HIS A 24 -13.51 12.21 -14.48
N GLY A 25 -12.88 12.84 -15.48
CA GLY A 25 -13.31 12.79 -16.87
C GLY A 25 -13.24 11.37 -17.42
N GLU A 26 -13.95 11.12 -18.52
CA GLU A 26 -14.14 9.77 -19.11
C GLU A 26 -12.82 9.03 -19.44
N ASP A 27 -11.69 9.72 -19.54
CA ASP A 27 -10.38 9.15 -19.88
C ASP A 27 -9.51 8.72 -18.68
N VAL A 28 -9.96 8.92 -17.43
CA VAL A 28 -9.23 8.46 -16.24
C VAL A 28 -9.78 7.11 -15.79
N PRO A 29 -8.94 6.05 -15.73
CA PRO A 29 -9.38 4.77 -15.20
C PRO A 29 -9.94 4.92 -13.77
N ASP A 30 -11.12 4.35 -13.52
CA ASP A 30 -11.69 4.23 -12.16
C ASP A 30 -11.00 3.15 -11.33
N SER A 31 -9.85 2.65 -11.77
CA SER A 31 -9.14 1.58 -11.10
C SER A 31 -7.65 1.85 -11.01
N THR A 32 -7.05 1.28 -9.98
CA THR A 32 -5.62 1.35 -9.70
C THR A 32 -5.15 0.02 -9.14
N SER A 33 -3.88 -0.30 -9.36
CA SER A 33 -3.28 -1.49 -8.77
C SER A 33 -2.94 -1.29 -7.29
N VAL A 34 -2.78 -2.39 -6.54
CA VAL A 34 -2.32 -2.36 -5.15
C VAL A 34 -0.95 -1.68 -5.03
N ALA A 35 -0.03 -1.99 -5.94
CA ALA A 35 1.28 -1.34 -6.01
C ALA A 35 1.15 0.17 -6.22
N GLU A 36 0.36 0.60 -7.21
CA GLU A 36 0.14 2.03 -7.48
C GLU A 36 -0.53 2.77 -6.32
N ALA A 37 -1.52 2.17 -5.67
CA ALA A 37 -2.22 2.79 -4.56
C ALA A 37 -1.41 2.80 -3.25
N GLY A 38 -0.58 1.78 -3.04
CA GLY A 38 0.12 1.54 -1.78
C GLY A 38 1.54 2.13 -1.70
N SER A 39 2.15 2.51 -2.82
CA SER A 39 3.57 2.85 -2.86
C SER A 39 3.84 4.36 -2.80
N TRP A 40 3.28 5.02 -1.78
CA TRP A 40 3.42 6.49 -1.59
C TRP A 40 4.04 6.90 -0.26
N ILE A 41 4.00 6.03 0.74
CA ILE A 41 4.25 6.40 2.14
C ILE A 41 5.69 6.89 2.37
N LEU A 42 6.68 6.40 1.60
CA LEU A 42 8.07 6.82 1.74
C LEU A 42 8.26 8.26 1.28
N GLU A 43 7.76 8.60 0.09
CA GLU A 43 7.88 9.92 -0.52
C GLU A 43 7.02 10.93 0.24
N PHE A 44 5.75 10.60 0.48
CA PHE A 44 4.81 11.50 1.14
C PHE A 44 5.12 11.66 2.63
N GLY A 45 5.62 10.61 3.29
CA GLY A 45 6.12 10.70 4.67
C GLY A 45 7.36 11.56 4.78
N THR A 46 8.35 11.34 3.91
CA THR A 46 9.54 12.20 3.87
C THR A 46 9.20 13.65 3.58
N LEU A 47 8.28 13.90 2.62
CA LEU A 47 7.80 15.25 2.33
C LEU A 47 7.14 15.90 3.55
N SER A 48 6.33 15.14 4.30
CA SER A 48 5.70 15.64 5.54
C SER A 48 6.73 16.01 6.60
N LEU A 49 7.75 15.17 6.79
CA LEU A 49 8.85 15.46 7.73
C LEU A 49 9.61 16.73 7.35
N LEU A 50 9.90 16.91 6.05
CA LEU A 50 10.67 18.06 5.56
C LEU A 50 9.88 19.37 5.57
N THR A 51 8.56 19.31 5.38
CA THR A 51 7.71 20.50 5.27
C THR A 51 6.96 20.84 6.55
N GLY A 52 6.81 19.88 7.47
CA GLY A 52 5.93 19.98 8.63
C GLY A 52 4.44 19.81 8.32
N ASP A 53 4.06 19.63 7.06
CA ASP A 53 2.66 19.44 6.66
C ASP A 53 2.34 17.94 6.53
N TRP A 54 1.65 17.41 7.54
CA TRP A 54 1.33 15.98 7.66
C TRP A 54 0.24 15.47 6.73
N LYS A 55 -0.39 16.34 5.91
CA LYS A 55 -1.44 15.89 4.98
C LYS A 55 -0.93 14.84 4.00
N TYR A 56 0.33 14.93 3.58
CA TYR A 56 0.91 13.98 2.62
C TYR A 56 1.02 12.59 3.25
N TYR A 57 1.67 12.47 4.40
CA TYR A 57 1.78 11.21 5.13
C TYR A 57 0.40 10.60 5.40
N ASN A 58 -0.53 11.42 5.88
CA ASN A 58 -1.89 10.97 6.20
C ASN A 58 -2.65 10.45 4.97
N ALA A 59 -2.48 11.07 3.80
CA ALA A 59 -3.09 10.59 2.56
C ALA A 59 -2.53 9.22 2.15
N ALA A 60 -1.20 9.06 2.16
CA ALA A 60 -0.57 7.79 1.85
C ALA A 60 -0.93 6.69 2.87
N ARG A 61 -1.01 7.04 4.16
CA ARG A 61 -1.37 6.09 5.21
C ARG A 61 -2.81 5.61 5.09
N LYS A 62 -3.75 6.51 4.82
CA LYS A 62 -5.15 6.14 4.56
C LYS A 62 -5.27 5.18 3.38
N ALA A 63 -4.54 5.41 2.28
CA ALA A 63 -4.55 4.51 1.14
C ALA A 63 -4.05 3.09 1.53
N LEU A 64 -2.96 2.99 2.29
CA LEU A 64 -2.48 1.72 2.85
C LEU A 64 -3.53 1.04 3.75
N ASP A 65 -4.19 1.82 4.60
CA ASP A 65 -5.25 1.30 5.49
C ASP A 65 -6.43 0.75 4.67
N ARG A 66 -6.86 1.45 3.61
CA ARG A 66 -7.92 0.97 2.71
C ARG A 66 -7.58 -0.37 2.06
N LEU A 67 -6.35 -0.55 1.61
CA LEU A 67 -5.88 -1.81 1.04
C LEU A 67 -5.86 -2.93 2.08
N GLY A 68 -5.51 -2.61 3.33
CA GLY A 68 -5.45 -3.57 4.45
C GLY A 68 -6.80 -4.00 5.03
N MET A 69 -7.90 -3.27 4.79
CA MET A 69 -9.22 -3.53 5.42
C MET A 69 -9.86 -4.89 5.10
N ARG A 70 -9.35 -5.65 4.11
CA ARG A 70 -9.99 -6.89 3.65
C ARG A 70 -9.03 -8.07 3.50
N MET A 71 -8.00 -8.14 4.35
CA MET A 71 -7.15 -9.32 4.41
C MET A 71 -7.96 -10.53 4.91
N GLY A 72 -8.29 -11.44 4.00
CA GLY A 72 -8.86 -12.75 4.33
C GLY A 72 -7.79 -13.70 4.90
N ALA A 73 -8.17 -14.94 5.17
CA ALA A 73 -7.34 -15.96 5.84
C ALA A 73 -5.98 -16.28 5.16
N ALA A 74 -5.75 -15.83 3.93
CA ALA A 74 -4.49 -16.02 3.20
C ALA A 74 -3.61 -14.76 3.12
N ALA A 75 -4.05 -13.61 3.68
CA ALA A 75 -3.37 -12.32 3.57
C ALA A 75 -2.97 -11.98 2.11
N LEU A 76 -3.82 -12.34 1.15
CA LEU A 76 -3.59 -12.14 -0.28
C LEU A 76 -4.50 -11.02 -0.79
N LEU A 77 -3.93 -10.08 -1.53
CA LEU A 77 -4.66 -8.97 -2.13
C LEU A 77 -4.93 -9.24 -3.62
N PRO A 78 -6.15 -9.00 -4.11
CA PRO A 78 -6.39 -8.88 -5.54
C PRO A 78 -5.53 -7.75 -6.15
N THR A 79 -5.23 -7.76 -7.45
CA THR A 79 -4.33 -6.76 -8.05
C THR A 79 -4.99 -5.39 -8.11
N THR A 80 -6.28 -5.32 -8.38
CA THR A 80 -6.93 -4.11 -8.88
C THR A 80 -8.13 -3.72 -8.02
N ILE A 81 -8.22 -2.44 -7.66
CA ILE A 81 -9.31 -1.89 -6.85
C ILE A 81 -9.94 -0.67 -7.53
N SER A 82 -11.27 -0.54 -7.42
CA SER A 82 -11.99 0.67 -7.85
C SER A 82 -11.68 1.83 -6.92
N VAL A 83 -11.27 2.96 -7.51
CA VAL A 83 -10.95 4.20 -6.79
C VAL A 83 -12.23 4.89 -6.29
N SER A 84 -13.32 4.85 -7.05
CA SER A 84 -14.59 5.45 -6.61
C SER A 84 -15.37 4.57 -5.62
N ALA A 85 -15.39 3.26 -5.82
CA ALA A 85 -16.24 2.35 -5.04
C ALA A 85 -15.49 1.59 -3.93
N GLY A 86 -14.16 1.50 -3.99
CA GLY A 86 -13.34 0.74 -3.03
C GLY A 86 -13.57 -0.77 -3.13
N LEU A 87 -14.06 -1.23 -4.28
CA LEU A 87 -14.36 -2.64 -4.55
C LEU A 87 -13.24 -3.25 -5.39
N TRP A 88 -12.76 -4.41 -4.96
CA TRP A 88 -11.83 -5.23 -5.75
C TRP A 88 -12.46 -5.60 -7.09
N GLN A 89 -11.71 -5.41 -8.17
CA GLN A 89 -12.19 -5.64 -9.54
C GLN A 89 -11.76 -6.98 -10.10
N ASP A 90 -10.75 -7.61 -9.51
CA ASP A 90 -10.30 -8.96 -9.78
C ASP A 90 -10.52 -9.87 -8.56
N SER A 91 -10.65 -11.17 -8.80
CA SER A 91 -10.99 -12.17 -7.78
C SER A 91 -9.88 -13.20 -7.52
N LEU A 92 -8.84 -13.26 -8.37
CA LEU A 92 -7.91 -14.40 -8.42
C LEU A 92 -6.43 -14.06 -8.73
N SER A 93 -6.06 -12.78 -8.83
CA SER A 93 -4.67 -12.37 -9.06
C SER A 93 -4.02 -11.94 -7.75
N SER A 94 -3.18 -12.81 -7.19
CA SER A 94 -2.40 -12.49 -6.00
C SER A 94 -1.01 -13.10 -6.09
N GLY A 95 -0.01 -12.35 -5.65
CA GLY A 95 1.40 -12.74 -5.64
C GLY A 95 2.29 -11.56 -5.26
N ALA A 96 3.60 -11.74 -5.42
CA ALA A 96 4.62 -10.69 -5.22
C ALA A 96 5.11 -10.08 -6.56
N GLY A 97 4.32 -10.22 -7.61
CA GLY A 97 4.65 -9.80 -8.97
C GLY A 97 4.09 -8.42 -9.34
N PRO A 98 4.04 -8.10 -10.65
CA PRO A 98 3.54 -6.82 -11.13
C PRO A 98 2.14 -6.49 -10.58
N GLY A 99 2.02 -5.28 -10.03
CA GLY A 99 0.77 -4.80 -9.43
C GLY A 99 0.65 -5.03 -7.92
N HIS A 100 1.62 -5.73 -7.30
CA HIS A 100 1.70 -5.94 -5.85
C HIS A 100 3.10 -5.71 -5.26
N ASP A 101 4.14 -5.96 -6.05
CA ASP A 101 5.56 -5.89 -5.68
C ASP A 101 5.93 -4.75 -4.72
N SER A 102 5.77 -3.50 -5.17
CA SER A 102 6.23 -2.34 -4.41
C SER A 102 5.35 -2.03 -3.20
N TYR A 103 4.12 -2.54 -3.13
CA TYR A 103 3.28 -2.41 -1.94
C TYR A 103 3.94 -3.12 -0.74
N TYR A 104 4.35 -4.39 -0.89
CA TYR A 104 5.02 -5.11 0.20
C TYR A 104 6.38 -4.49 0.54
N GLU A 105 7.12 -4.07 -0.48
CA GLU A 105 8.39 -3.35 -0.31
C GLU A 105 8.21 -2.10 0.57
N TYR A 106 7.14 -1.33 0.33
CA TYR A 106 6.88 -0.09 1.03
C TYR A 106 6.41 -0.30 2.47
N LEU A 107 5.67 -1.36 2.76
CA LEU A 107 5.33 -1.71 4.14
C LEU A 107 6.61 -1.92 4.99
N LEU A 108 7.54 -2.74 4.51
CA LEU A 108 8.79 -3.00 5.21
C LEU A 108 9.70 -1.77 5.25
N LYS A 109 9.85 -1.04 4.14
CA LYS A 109 10.70 0.15 4.09
C LYS A 109 10.15 1.28 4.96
N ALA A 110 8.83 1.43 5.06
CA ALA A 110 8.23 2.44 5.92
C ALA A 110 8.47 2.15 7.40
N TYR A 111 8.43 0.87 7.81
CA TYR A 111 8.88 0.48 9.14
C TYR A 111 10.35 0.87 9.38
N VAL A 112 11.25 0.55 8.44
CA VAL A 112 12.67 0.90 8.58
C VAL A 112 12.89 2.41 8.65
N LEU A 113 12.15 3.19 7.86
CA LEU A 113 12.35 4.64 7.75
C LEU A 113 11.67 5.43 8.89
N PHE A 114 10.46 5.04 9.28
CA PHE A 114 9.61 5.80 10.21
C PHE A 114 9.40 5.10 11.56
N GLY A 115 9.82 3.84 11.72
CA GLY A 115 9.60 3.05 12.93
C GLY A 115 8.15 2.57 13.09
N ASP A 116 7.38 2.53 12.00
CA ASP A 116 5.95 2.18 12.03
C ASP A 116 5.74 0.67 12.16
N ILE A 117 5.54 0.20 13.40
CA ILE A 117 5.41 -1.22 13.74
C ILE A 117 4.19 -1.85 13.06
N GLU A 118 3.10 -1.11 12.88
CA GLU A 118 1.88 -1.64 12.28
C GLU A 118 2.10 -1.99 10.79
N LEU A 119 2.91 -1.21 10.07
CA LEU A 119 3.27 -1.55 8.68
C LEU A 119 4.19 -2.77 8.62
N PHE A 120 5.05 -2.98 9.62
CA PHE A 120 5.84 -4.20 9.72
C PHE A 120 4.97 -5.43 9.99
N GLU A 121 4.00 -5.33 10.91
CA GLU A 121 3.05 -6.41 11.19
C GLU A 121 2.27 -6.79 9.92
N ARG A 122 1.74 -5.81 9.19
CA ARG A 122 1.09 -6.05 7.90
C ARG A 122 2.01 -6.71 6.87
N PHE A 123 3.27 -6.29 6.80
CA PHE A 123 4.26 -6.93 5.93
C PHE A 123 4.46 -8.41 6.31
N MET A 124 4.59 -8.71 7.59
CA MET A 124 4.79 -10.07 8.08
C MET A 124 3.59 -10.97 7.78
N GLU A 125 2.35 -10.47 7.93
CA GLU A 125 1.14 -11.19 7.57
C GLU A 125 1.14 -11.60 6.08
N HIS A 126 1.47 -10.66 5.19
CA HIS A 126 1.60 -10.94 3.75
C HIS A 126 2.74 -11.92 3.45
N TYR A 127 3.89 -11.75 4.10
CA TYR A 127 5.05 -12.63 3.93
C TYR A 127 4.72 -14.07 4.31
N GLU A 128 4.03 -14.30 5.42
CA GLU A 128 3.61 -15.63 5.86
C GLU A 128 2.58 -16.26 4.90
N GLY A 129 1.60 -15.47 4.45
CA GLY A 129 0.60 -15.91 3.48
C GLY A 129 1.23 -16.34 2.15
N ILE A 130 2.12 -15.52 1.59
CA ILE A 130 2.83 -15.83 0.34
C ILE A 130 3.78 -17.02 0.51
N SER A 131 4.55 -17.07 1.61
CA SER A 131 5.51 -18.16 1.86
C SER A 131 4.83 -19.52 1.94
N THR A 132 3.64 -19.57 2.55
CA THR A 132 2.80 -20.78 2.64
C THR A 132 2.40 -21.29 1.26
N ILE A 133 2.07 -20.39 0.32
CA ILE A 133 1.60 -20.74 -1.03
C ILE A 133 2.76 -21.15 -1.94
N VAL A 134 3.89 -20.47 -1.85
CA VAL A 134 5.06 -20.70 -2.72
C VAL A 134 5.90 -21.89 -2.24
N GLY A 135 5.64 -22.43 -1.04
CA GLY A 135 6.38 -23.57 -0.49
C GLY A 135 7.84 -23.25 -0.12
N PHE A 136 8.17 -21.97 -0.01
CA PHE A 136 9.51 -21.46 0.30
C PHE A 136 9.47 -20.75 1.65
N SER A 137 10.01 -21.38 2.70
CA SER A 137 10.25 -20.72 3.99
C SER A 137 11.67 -20.15 3.97
N ILE A 138 11.81 -18.85 3.73
CA ILE A 138 13.13 -18.15 3.75
C ILE A 138 13.47 -17.70 5.19
N LEU A 139 12.49 -17.69 6.09
CA LEU A 139 12.65 -17.37 7.50
C LEU A 139 12.02 -18.49 8.32
N THR A 140 12.86 -19.33 8.93
CA THR A 140 12.40 -20.11 10.08
C THR A 140 12.11 -19.13 11.23
N PRO A 141 11.12 -19.39 12.10
CA PRO A 141 10.73 -18.49 13.20
C PRO A 141 11.85 -18.15 14.20
N SER A 142 13.04 -18.72 14.05
CA SER A 142 14.18 -18.50 14.93
C SER A 142 15.07 -17.30 14.55
N ALA A 143 14.83 -16.63 13.42
CA ALA A 143 15.78 -15.64 12.88
C ALA A 143 15.41 -14.15 13.08
N VAL A 144 14.25 -13.82 13.65
CA VAL A 144 13.85 -12.42 13.88
C VAL A 144 13.72 -12.15 15.38
N GLN A 145 14.86 -12.14 16.07
CA GLN A 145 15.02 -11.32 17.28
C GLN A 145 15.64 -10.00 16.84
N VAL A 146 14.80 -9.05 16.42
CA VAL A 146 15.24 -7.66 16.31
C VAL A 146 15.38 -7.15 17.75
N PRO A 147 16.58 -6.76 18.20
CA PRO A 147 16.74 -6.23 19.54
C PRO A 147 15.97 -4.92 19.63
N ILE A 148 14.95 -4.88 20.48
CA ILE A 148 14.34 -3.64 20.94
C ILE A 148 15.44 -2.91 21.71
N LYS A 149 16.00 -1.85 21.13
CA LYS A 149 17.01 -1.03 21.79
C LYS A 149 16.29 -0.22 22.90
N PRO A 150 16.84 -0.19 24.14
CA PRO A 150 16.22 0.50 25.26
C PRO A 150 16.14 2.02 25.06
#